data_AF-A0A7W9XES1-F1
#
_entry.id   AF-A0A7W9XES1-F1
#
_cell.length_a   1.000
_cell.length_b   1.000
_cell.length_c   1.000
_cell.angle_alpha   90.00
_cell.angle_beta   90.00
_cell.angle_gamma   90.00
#
_symmetry.space_group_name_H-M   'P 1'
#
loop_
_entity.id
_entity.type
_entity.pdbx_description
1 polymer ?
#
loop_
_entity_poly.entity_id
_entity_poly.type
_entity_poly.pdbx_seq_one_letter_code
_entity_poly.pdbx_strand_id
1 'polypeptide(L)'
;MPKFAITILLIFISLSLKAQTWELGGALGASGYMGDLNPTNPLKFSGIAIGGYVQRNFNGYVSAKLNYTYGTIAGADSTSSNQQFRNRNLSFKTTLQELSLIGEFNFMEYIPDVSHNRYTPYIYLGIGIVGYNPQATYMGQTYNLRPLATEGETPYSKTAISIPYGAGIKYNFSGKWNISADIGYRQPNTDYLDDVSGLYPDKSKLTSPIAVALSDRSGEKTGVYTGVAGTQRGDLRPHDTYLFLQFGVSYTFVTEKCYFSR
;
A
#
# COMPACT_ATOMS: atom_id res chain seq x y z
N MET A 1 20.75 -2.43 28.12
CA MET A 1 21.19 -3.62 27.37
C MET A 1 20.58 -4.95 27.85
N PRO A 2 20.42 -5.26 29.16
CA PRO A 2 19.87 -6.57 29.57
C PRO A 2 18.38 -6.74 29.22
N LYS A 3 17.60 -5.65 29.22
CA LYS A 3 16.18 -5.67 28.82
C LYS A 3 15.99 -6.11 27.37
N PHE A 4 16.86 -5.69 26.45
CA PHE A 4 16.78 -6.06 25.03
C PHE A 4 17.15 -7.53 24.81
N ALA A 5 18.16 -8.03 25.54
CA ALA A 5 18.54 -9.44 25.52
C ALA A 5 17.46 -10.34 26.13
N ILE A 6 16.79 -9.91 27.21
CA ILE A 6 15.66 -10.62 27.81
C ILE A 6 14.46 -10.65 26.86
N THR A 7 14.14 -9.54 26.18
CA THR A 7 13.07 -9.53 25.16
C THR A 7 13.39 -10.47 24.00
N ILE A 8 14.63 -10.45 23.49
CA ILE A 8 15.09 -11.37 22.44
C ILE A 8 15.02 -12.82 22.93
N LEU A 9 15.47 -13.12 24.14
CA LEU A 9 15.42 -14.46 24.73
C LEU A 9 13.98 -14.95 24.92
N LEU A 10 13.07 -14.09 25.37
CA LEU A 10 11.64 -14.40 25.50
C LEU A 10 10.98 -14.63 24.13
N ILE A 11 11.37 -13.86 23.11
CA ILE A 11 10.97 -14.10 21.71
C ILE A 11 11.48 -15.50 21.28
N PHE A 12 12.74 -15.83 21.50
CA PHE A 12 13.30 -17.14 21.12
C PHE A 12 12.67 -18.33 21.87
N ILE A 13 12.32 -18.18 23.16
CA ILE A 13 11.62 -19.22 23.93
C ILE A 13 10.20 -19.43 23.40
N SER A 14 9.49 -18.36 23.01
CA SER A 14 8.15 -18.47 22.40
C SER A 14 8.14 -19.17 21.04
N LEU A 15 9.26 -19.12 20.29
CA LEU A 15 9.41 -19.81 19.01
C LEU A 15 9.54 -21.35 19.14
N SER A 16 9.68 -21.87 20.37
CA SER A 16 9.94 -23.29 20.65
C SER A 16 8.69 -24.12 21.02
N LEU A 17 7.50 -23.51 21.07
CA LEU A 17 6.23 -24.22 21.30
C LEU A 17 5.72 -24.92 20.02
N LYS A 18 5.29 -26.17 20.05
CA LYS A 18 5.02 -26.98 18.82
C LYS A 18 3.58 -26.92 18.26
N ALA A 19 2.83 -25.88 18.59
CA ALA A 19 1.45 -25.66 18.11
C ALA A 19 1.34 -24.67 16.94
N GLN A 20 2.45 -24.38 16.24
CA GLN A 20 2.42 -23.43 15.13
C GLN A 20 1.99 -24.09 13.83
N THR A 21 1.12 -23.40 13.09
CA THR A 21 0.74 -23.79 11.74
C THR A 21 1.31 -22.81 10.73
N TRP A 22 1.61 -23.34 9.54
CA TRP A 22 1.95 -22.50 8.39
C TRP A 22 0.72 -22.36 7.51
N GLU A 23 0.60 -21.23 6.83
CA GLU A 23 -0.48 -20.94 5.92
C GLU A 23 0.09 -20.32 4.65
N LEU A 24 -0.39 -20.79 3.51
CA LEU A 24 -0.06 -20.23 2.21
C LEU A 24 -1.35 -19.70 1.60
N GLY A 25 -1.34 -18.44 1.16
CA GLY A 25 -2.53 -17.81 0.60
C GLY A 25 -2.22 -16.88 -0.55
N GLY A 26 -3.26 -16.64 -1.34
CA GLY A 26 -3.29 -15.62 -2.39
C GLY A 26 -4.46 -14.68 -2.16
N ALA A 27 -4.36 -13.46 -2.66
CA ALA A 27 -5.41 -12.46 -2.56
C ALA A 27 -5.52 -11.60 -3.82
N LEU A 28 -6.74 -11.14 -4.10
CA LEU A 28 -7.06 -10.25 -5.20
C LEU A 28 -8.04 -9.17 -4.73
N GLY A 29 -8.02 -8.01 -5.34
CA GLY A 29 -8.95 -6.94 -5.02
C GLY A 29 -8.55 -5.61 -5.64
N ALA A 30 -8.81 -4.54 -4.92
CA ALA A 30 -8.69 -3.17 -5.39
C ALA A 30 -7.68 -2.37 -4.57
N SER A 31 -7.14 -1.34 -5.20
CA SER A 31 -6.22 -0.37 -4.61
C SER A 31 -6.76 1.04 -4.74
N GLY A 32 -6.50 1.87 -3.75
CA GLY A 32 -6.86 3.28 -3.73
C GLY A 32 -5.68 4.15 -3.33
N TYR A 33 -5.81 5.45 -3.61
CA TYR A 33 -4.77 6.46 -3.37
C TYR A 33 -5.36 7.68 -2.68
N MET A 34 -4.61 8.27 -1.77
CA MET A 34 -4.93 9.52 -1.10
C MET A 34 -3.66 10.36 -0.97
N GLY A 35 -3.70 11.58 -1.50
CA GLY A 35 -2.55 12.48 -1.61
C GLY A 35 -2.90 13.70 -2.46
N ASP A 36 -1.95 14.32 -3.15
CA ASP A 36 -2.08 15.63 -3.81
C ASP A 36 -3.17 15.70 -4.89
N LEU A 37 -3.37 14.62 -5.65
CA LEU A 37 -4.45 14.52 -6.65
C LEU A 37 -5.78 14.00 -6.07
N ASN A 38 -5.78 13.51 -4.83
CA ASN A 38 -6.97 13.04 -4.13
C ASN A 38 -6.88 13.26 -2.61
N PRO A 39 -6.98 14.50 -2.12
CA PRO A 39 -6.70 14.77 -0.71
C PRO A 39 -7.86 14.45 0.23
N THR A 40 -9.08 14.37 -0.29
CA THR A 40 -10.31 14.34 0.52
C THR A 40 -11.08 13.03 0.46
N ASN A 41 -10.84 12.15 -0.51
CA ASN A 41 -11.57 10.89 -0.63
C ASN A 41 -10.72 9.70 -0.18
N PRO A 42 -10.89 9.23 1.07
CA PRO A 42 -10.07 8.14 1.62
C PRO A 42 -10.39 6.77 1.03
N LEU A 43 -11.51 6.59 0.31
CA LEU A 43 -11.98 5.30 -0.24
C LEU A 43 -12.17 5.35 -1.76
N LYS A 44 -11.32 6.11 -2.46
CA LYS A 44 -11.32 6.16 -3.93
C LYS A 44 -10.45 5.04 -4.50
N PHE A 45 -11.07 3.93 -4.87
CA PHE A 45 -10.40 2.85 -5.60
C PHE A 45 -10.09 3.27 -7.04
N SER A 46 -8.87 3.03 -7.48
CA SER A 46 -8.36 3.45 -8.81
C SER A 46 -7.51 2.40 -9.51
N GLY A 47 -7.34 1.22 -8.93
CA GLY A 47 -6.76 0.09 -9.65
C GLY A 47 -6.90 -1.23 -8.91
N ILE A 48 -6.09 -2.19 -9.34
CA ILE A 48 -6.12 -3.57 -8.83
C ILE A 48 -5.07 -3.79 -7.76
N ALA A 49 -5.31 -4.77 -6.90
CA ALA A 49 -4.32 -5.34 -6.00
C ALA A 49 -4.33 -6.86 -6.12
N ILE A 50 -3.17 -7.48 -6.28
CA ILE A 50 -2.99 -8.93 -6.32
C ILE A 50 -1.76 -9.29 -5.50
N GLY A 51 -1.86 -10.33 -4.68
CA GLY A 51 -0.80 -10.69 -3.77
C GLY A 51 -0.80 -12.14 -3.36
N GLY A 52 0.29 -12.53 -2.71
CA GLY A 52 0.46 -13.83 -2.10
C GLY A 52 1.22 -13.69 -0.79
N TYR A 53 0.98 -14.61 0.13
CA TYR A 53 1.61 -14.57 1.44
C TYR A 53 1.90 -15.96 1.99
N VAL A 54 2.92 -15.99 2.84
CA VAL A 54 3.21 -17.10 3.75
C VAL A 54 3.01 -16.58 5.17
N GLN A 55 2.22 -17.28 5.94
CA GLN A 55 1.86 -16.92 7.30
C GLN A 55 2.26 -18.02 8.27
N ARG A 56 2.79 -17.63 9.41
CA ARG A 56 3.06 -18.49 10.56
C ARG A 56 2.13 -18.09 11.70
N ASN A 57 1.26 -18.99 12.10
CA ASN A 57 0.38 -18.82 13.24
C ASN A 57 1.10 -19.31 14.50
N PHE A 58 1.32 -18.45 15.49
CA PHE A 58 1.99 -18.82 16.73
C PHE A 58 1.02 -19.47 17.73
N ASN A 59 -0.22 -19.00 17.72
CA ASN A 59 -1.37 -19.56 18.43
C ASN A 59 -2.66 -19.14 17.69
N GLY A 60 -3.84 -19.41 18.25
CA GLY A 60 -5.12 -19.03 17.63
C GLY A 60 -5.39 -17.52 17.57
N TYR A 61 -4.57 -16.69 18.22
CA TYR A 61 -4.75 -15.24 18.33
C TYR A 61 -3.69 -14.44 17.55
N VAL A 62 -2.45 -14.90 17.48
CA VAL A 62 -1.31 -14.12 16.99
C VAL A 62 -0.58 -14.86 15.88
N SER A 63 -0.30 -14.14 14.79
CA SER A 63 0.45 -14.65 13.65
C SER A 63 1.36 -13.61 13.02
N ALA A 64 2.39 -14.08 12.32
CA ALA A 64 3.23 -13.26 11.46
C ALA A 64 3.07 -13.69 9.99
N LYS A 65 2.98 -12.73 9.09
CA LYS A 65 2.74 -12.91 7.65
C LYS A 65 3.82 -12.20 6.86
N LEU A 66 4.52 -12.94 6.00
CA LEU A 66 5.34 -12.38 4.93
C LEU A 66 4.45 -12.25 3.69
N ASN A 67 4.22 -11.02 3.25
CA ASN A 67 3.27 -10.68 2.20
C ASN A 67 3.96 -10.00 1.03
N TYR A 68 3.62 -10.39 -0.19
CA TYR A 68 3.97 -9.68 -1.41
C TYR A 68 2.70 -9.22 -2.11
N THR A 69 2.61 -7.96 -2.50
CA THR A 69 1.47 -7.40 -3.22
C THR A 69 1.93 -6.55 -4.40
N TYR A 70 1.42 -6.87 -5.57
CA TYR A 70 1.46 -6.05 -6.77
C TYR A 70 0.15 -5.27 -6.86
N GLY A 71 0.21 -3.96 -7.05
CA GLY A 71 -0.99 -3.16 -7.24
C GLY A 71 -0.78 -1.99 -8.19
N THR A 72 -1.86 -1.32 -8.54
CA THR A 72 -1.80 -0.10 -9.35
C THR A 72 -2.67 0.98 -8.74
N ILE A 73 -2.17 2.17 -8.56
CA ILE A 73 -2.97 3.33 -8.15
C ILE A 73 -3.00 4.36 -9.28
N ALA A 74 -4.05 5.15 -9.34
CA ALA A 74 -4.17 6.25 -10.29
C ALA A 74 -4.93 7.42 -9.67
N GLY A 75 -4.65 8.61 -10.20
CA GLY A 75 -5.33 9.84 -9.86
C GLY A 75 -5.42 10.75 -11.07
N ALA A 76 -6.51 11.50 -11.17
CA ALA A 76 -6.71 12.47 -12.24
C ALA A 76 -7.52 13.66 -11.70
N ASP A 77 -6.90 14.83 -11.77
CA ASP A 77 -7.48 16.10 -11.37
C ASP A 77 -8.78 16.43 -12.13
N SER A 78 -8.88 15.96 -13.38
CA SER A 78 -10.07 16.11 -14.22
C SER A 78 -11.34 15.51 -13.60
N THR A 79 -11.18 14.54 -12.69
CA THR A 79 -12.28 13.88 -11.97
C THR A 79 -12.52 14.47 -10.57
N SER A 80 -11.78 15.50 -10.19
CA SER A 80 -11.91 16.13 -8.88
C SER A 80 -13.19 16.95 -8.77
N SER A 81 -13.76 17.03 -7.56
CA SER A 81 -14.84 17.97 -7.23
C SER A 81 -14.33 19.42 -7.07
N ASN A 82 -13.02 19.62 -6.84
CA ASN A 82 -12.40 20.94 -6.73
C ASN A 82 -12.06 21.52 -8.12
N GLN A 83 -12.57 22.73 -8.41
CA GLN A 83 -12.31 23.42 -9.67
C GLN A 83 -10.83 23.76 -9.88
N GLN A 84 -10.09 24.08 -8.82
CA GLN A 84 -8.65 24.38 -8.90
C GLN A 84 -7.87 23.14 -9.38
N PHE A 85 -8.21 21.95 -8.88
CA PHE A 85 -7.60 20.72 -9.35
C PHE A 85 -7.98 20.47 -10.81
N ARG A 86 -9.27 20.57 -11.18
CA ARG A 86 -9.68 20.44 -12.60
C ARG A 86 -8.96 21.41 -13.54
N ASN A 87 -8.63 22.61 -13.05
CA ASN A 87 -7.82 23.59 -13.78
C ASN A 87 -6.34 23.17 -13.87
N ARG A 88 -5.75 22.62 -12.80
CA ARG A 88 -4.38 22.07 -12.79
C ARG A 88 -4.21 20.88 -13.75
N ASN A 89 -5.22 20.02 -13.84
CA ASN A 89 -5.37 18.97 -14.86
C ASN A 89 -4.22 17.94 -14.91
N LEU A 90 -3.58 17.64 -13.77
CA LEU A 90 -2.59 16.57 -13.66
C LEU A 90 -3.26 15.19 -13.60
N SER A 91 -2.50 14.16 -13.96
CA SER A 91 -2.94 12.77 -13.83
C SER A 91 -1.75 11.84 -13.78
N PHE A 92 -1.88 10.76 -13.02
CA PHE A 92 -0.84 9.74 -12.93
C PHE A 92 -1.45 8.35 -12.83
N LYS A 93 -0.61 7.36 -13.13
CA LYS A 93 -0.80 5.95 -12.79
C LYS A 93 0.52 5.40 -12.28
N THR A 94 0.48 4.76 -11.12
CA THR A 94 1.65 4.21 -10.44
C THR A 94 1.45 2.73 -10.20
N THR A 95 2.44 1.94 -10.62
CA THR A 95 2.54 0.54 -10.23
C THR A 95 3.25 0.44 -8.88
N LEU A 96 2.68 -0.36 -7.97
CA LEU A 96 3.19 -0.62 -6.63
C LEU A 96 3.64 -2.08 -6.54
N GLN A 97 4.83 -2.30 -5.99
CA GLN A 97 5.34 -3.61 -5.63
C GLN A 97 5.76 -3.58 -4.17
N GLU A 98 4.94 -4.16 -3.30
CA GLU A 98 5.16 -4.15 -1.85
C GLU A 98 5.60 -5.53 -1.36
N LEU A 99 6.69 -5.56 -0.60
CA LEU A 99 7.05 -6.68 0.26
C LEU A 99 6.91 -6.23 1.71
N SER A 100 6.10 -6.93 2.51
CA SER A 100 5.79 -6.55 3.88
C SER A 100 5.83 -7.72 4.86
N LEU A 101 6.25 -7.43 6.09
CA LEU A 101 6.14 -8.30 7.26
C LEU A 101 5.04 -7.74 8.15
N ILE A 102 3.99 -8.53 8.37
CA ILE A 102 2.76 -8.11 9.04
C ILE A 102 2.52 -9.01 10.25
N GLY A 103 2.26 -8.41 11.41
CA GLY A 103 1.68 -9.08 12.56
C GLY A 103 0.16 -8.97 12.52
N GLU A 104 -0.54 -10.07 12.81
CA GLU A 104 -2.00 -10.09 12.91
C GLU A 104 -2.44 -10.51 14.31
N PHE A 105 -3.53 -9.91 14.77
CA PHE A 105 -4.21 -10.25 16.01
C PHE A 105 -5.67 -10.59 15.71
N ASN A 106 -6.04 -11.85 15.91
CA ASN A 106 -7.41 -12.36 15.82
C ASN A 106 -8.14 -12.07 17.12
N PHE A 107 -9.38 -11.58 17.06
CA PHE A 107 -10.19 -11.31 18.26
C PHE A 107 -10.80 -12.57 18.88
N MET A 108 -10.87 -13.66 18.11
CA MET A 108 -11.34 -14.97 18.55
C MET A 108 -10.26 -16.02 18.29
N GLU A 109 -10.20 -17.04 19.16
CA GLU A 109 -9.31 -18.18 18.96
C GLU A 109 -9.62 -18.85 17.62
N TYR A 110 -8.68 -18.79 16.69
CA TYR A 110 -8.83 -19.27 15.34
C TYR A 110 -7.68 -20.18 14.95
N ILE A 111 -7.95 -21.49 14.93
CA ILE A 111 -7.06 -22.52 14.42
C ILE A 111 -7.88 -23.31 13.40
N PRO A 112 -7.59 -23.19 12.10
CA PRO A 112 -8.27 -23.97 11.06
C PRO A 112 -8.28 -25.46 11.42
N ASP A 113 -9.43 -26.12 11.21
CA ASP A 113 -9.69 -27.55 11.50
C ASP A 113 -9.79 -27.92 13.00
N VAL A 114 -9.36 -27.06 13.93
CA VAL A 114 -9.27 -27.39 15.37
C VAL A 114 -10.20 -26.54 16.24
N SER A 115 -10.31 -25.24 15.96
CA SER A 115 -11.11 -24.32 16.79
C SER A 115 -12.61 -24.50 16.58
N HIS A 116 -13.40 -24.24 17.65
CA HIS A 116 -14.85 -24.13 17.54
C HIS A 116 -15.27 -22.92 16.68
N ASN A 117 -14.49 -21.84 16.69
CA ASN A 117 -14.79 -20.64 15.93
C ASN A 117 -14.42 -20.84 14.46
N ARG A 118 -15.40 -20.75 13.57
CA ARG A 118 -15.19 -20.80 12.12
C ARG A 118 -14.82 -19.46 11.51
N TYR A 119 -14.95 -18.35 12.23
CA TYR A 119 -14.54 -17.04 11.77
C TYR A 119 -13.84 -16.28 12.88
N THR A 120 -13.04 -15.29 12.48
CA THR A 120 -12.46 -14.33 13.42
C THR A 120 -12.26 -13.00 12.71
N PRO A 121 -12.79 -11.89 13.26
CA PRO A 121 -12.30 -10.57 12.90
C PRO A 121 -10.85 -10.44 13.38
N TYR A 122 -10.04 -9.68 12.66
CA TYR A 122 -8.66 -9.42 13.03
C TYR A 122 -8.22 -8.01 12.68
N ILE A 123 -7.19 -7.54 13.36
CA ILE A 123 -6.43 -6.33 13.00
C ILE A 123 -5.00 -6.72 12.63
N TYR A 124 -4.34 -5.86 11.89
CA TYR A 124 -2.95 -6.07 11.52
C TYR A 124 -2.14 -4.77 11.51
N LEU A 125 -0.84 -4.93 11.76
CA LEU A 125 0.17 -3.88 11.68
C LEU A 125 1.47 -4.51 11.20
N GLY A 126 2.24 -3.79 10.38
CA GLY A 126 3.50 -4.29 9.87
C GLY A 126 4.49 -3.23 9.44
N ILE A 127 5.53 -3.70 8.76
CA ILE A 127 6.52 -2.89 8.08
C ILE A 127 6.73 -3.48 6.68
N GLY A 128 6.87 -2.63 5.69
CA GLY A 128 7.11 -3.04 4.31
C GLY A 128 8.05 -2.11 3.57
N ILE A 129 8.45 -2.57 2.40
CA ILE A 129 9.16 -1.77 1.40
C ILE A 129 8.30 -1.81 0.15
N VAL A 130 7.99 -0.63 -0.38
CA VAL A 130 7.21 -0.48 -1.61
C VAL A 130 8.07 0.14 -2.69
N GLY A 131 8.16 -0.52 -3.84
CA GLY A 131 8.65 0.04 -5.08
C GLY A 131 7.51 0.73 -5.82
N TYR A 132 7.75 1.92 -6.34
CA TYR A 132 6.75 2.71 -7.06
C TYR A 132 7.36 3.38 -8.30
N ASN A 133 6.55 3.53 -9.34
CA ASN A 133 6.94 4.20 -10.58
C ASN A 133 5.75 4.98 -11.17
N PRO A 134 5.60 6.27 -10.85
CA PRO A 134 4.52 7.09 -11.37
C PRO A 134 4.74 7.42 -12.84
N GLN A 135 3.66 7.31 -13.60
CA GLN A 135 3.62 7.51 -15.04
C GLN A 135 2.44 8.41 -15.41
N ALA A 136 2.60 9.22 -16.45
CA ALA A 136 1.48 9.95 -17.06
C ALA A 136 1.42 9.68 -18.56
N THR A 137 0.21 9.67 -19.10
CA THR A 137 -0.01 9.63 -20.54
C THR A 137 -0.17 11.06 -21.07
N TYR A 138 0.68 11.43 -22.02
CA TYR A 138 0.66 12.70 -22.72
C TYR A 138 0.71 12.45 -24.23
N MET A 139 -0.24 13.02 -24.96
CA MET A 139 -0.37 12.86 -26.42
C MET A 139 -0.32 11.39 -26.89
N GLY A 140 -0.97 10.48 -26.16
CA GLY A 140 -1.04 9.05 -26.49
C GLY A 140 0.20 8.23 -26.14
N GLN A 141 1.25 8.86 -25.59
CA GLN A 141 2.47 8.19 -25.13
C GLN A 141 2.55 8.22 -23.60
N THR A 142 3.05 7.14 -23.00
CA THR A 142 3.21 7.05 -21.54
C THR A 142 4.65 7.33 -21.15
N TYR A 143 4.84 8.26 -20.22
CA TYR A 143 6.16 8.69 -19.74
C TYR A 143 6.31 8.35 -18.26
N ASN A 144 7.48 7.82 -17.89
CA ASN A 144 7.88 7.75 -16.49
C ASN A 144 8.14 9.17 -15.99
N LEU A 145 7.50 9.57 -14.89
CA LEU A 145 7.55 10.94 -14.41
C LEU A 145 8.84 11.23 -13.63
N ARG A 146 9.28 10.27 -12.81
CA ARG A 146 10.49 10.39 -11.99
C ARG A 146 11.73 10.91 -12.74
N PRO A 147 12.13 10.39 -13.92
CA PRO A 147 13.30 10.90 -14.64
C PRO A 147 13.12 12.29 -15.24
N LEU A 148 11.86 12.75 -15.41
CA LEU A 148 11.54 14.06 -15.96
C LEU A 148 11.71 15.18 -14.93
N ALA A 149 11.76 14.85 -13.63
CA ALA A 149 11.90 15.81 -12.54
C ALA A 149 10.92 16.99 -12.73
N THR A 150 9.63 16.70 -12.75
CA THR A 150 8.58 17.68 -13.10
C THR A 150 8.48 18.86 -12.12
N GLU A 151 9.13 18.77 -10.96
CA GLU A 151 9.29 19.85 -9.97
C GLU A 151 10.68 20.53 -9.99
N GLY A 152 11.53 20.18 -10.95
CA GLY A 152 12.86 20.77 -11.12
C GLY A 152 13.90 20.34 -10.09
N GLU A 153 13.59 19.32 -9.30
CA GLU A 153 14.45 18.80 -8.23
C GLU A 153 15.18 17.50 -8.62
N THR A 154 16.04 17.00 -7.73
CA THR A 154 16.66 15.69 -7.92
C THR A 154 15.59 14.61 -7.86
N PRO A 155 15.54 13.64 -8.80
CA PRO A 155 14.54 12.58 -8.78
C PRO A 155 14.48 11.84 -7.43
N TYR A 156 13.27 11.75 -6.85
CA TYR A 156 12.99 11.05 -5.59
C TYR A 156 13.37 9.56 -5.62
N SER A 157 13.31 8.87 -4.49
CA SER A 157 13.64 7.43 -4.43
C SER A 157 12.68 6.57 -5.28
N LYS A 158 13.12 5.41 -5.76
CA LYS A 158 12.21 4.43 -6.41
C LYS A 158 11.47 3.54 -5.40
N THR A 159 11.90 3.59 -4.14
CA THR A 159 11.39 2.76 -3.06
C THR A 159 11.16 3.60 -1.81
N ALA A 160 10.18 3.19 -1.02
CA ALA A 160 9.83 3.79 0.26
C ALA A 160 9.62 2.69 1.31
N ILE A 161 9.92 2.99 2.57
CA ILE A 161 9.48 2.19 3.72
C ILE A 161 8.01 2.54 3.96
N SER A 162 7.19 1.52 4.17
CA SER A 162 5.76 1.65 4.35
C SER A 162 5.30 0.97 5.63
N ILE A 163 4.34 1.57 6.33
CA ILE A 163 3.69 0.99 7.50
C ILE A 163 2.29 0.54 7.09
N PRO A 164 2.08 -0.76 6.79
CA PRO A 164 0.75 -1.33 6.57
C PRO A 164 -0.01 -1.52 7.89
N TYR A 165 -1.27 -1.10 7.92
CA TYR A 165 -2.19 -1.36 9.02
C TYR A 165 -3.64 -1.46 8.52
N GLY A 166 -4.45 -2.25 9.20
CA GLY A 166 -5.83 -2.46 8.77
C GLY A 166 -6.57 -3.50 9.59
N ALA A 167 -7.70 -3.92 9.04
CA ALA A 167 -8.57 -4.90 9.66
C ALA A 167 -9.15 -5.82 8.60
N GLY A 168 -9.57 -7.01 9.02
CA GLY A 168 -10.22 -7.96 8.16
C GLY A 168 -11.03 -9.00 8.92
N ILE A 169 -11.58 -9.94 8.17
CA ILE A 169 -12.26 -11.11 8.68
C ILE A 169 -11.71 -12.34 7.98
N LYS A 170 -11.48 -13.41 8.74
CA LYS A 170 -11.18 -14.75 8.22
C LYS A 170 -12.36 -15.67 8.47
N TYR A 171 -12.60 -16.57 7.54
CA TYR A 171 -13.60 -17.63 7.65
C TYR A 171 -13.02 -18.96 7.16
N ASN A 172 -13.08 -19.97 8.01
CA ASN A 172 -12.75 -21.35 7.70
C ASN A 172 -13.97 -22.02 7.07
N PHE A 173 -13.93 -22.22 5.76
CA PHE A 173 -15.06 -22.80 5.03
C PHE A 173 -14.96 -24.32 4.89
N SER A 174 -13.76 -24.89 4.96
CA SER A 174 -13.57 -26.34 4.80
C SER A 174 -12.23 -26.81 5.36
N GLY A 175 -12.24 -27.29 6.62
CA GLY A 175 -11.09 -27.94 7.26
C GLY A 175 -9.85 -27.05 7.27
N LYS A 176 -8.94 -27.27 6.31
CA LYS A 176 -7.69 -26.51 6.16
C LYS A 176 -7.80 -25.28 5.27
N TRP A 177 -8.95 -25.06 4.62
CA TRP A 177 -9.15 -23.94 3.71
C TRP A 177 -9.86 -22.76 4.36
N ASN A 178 -9.35 -21.57 4.11
CA ASN A 178 -9.89 -20.30 4.61
C ASN A 178 -10.14 -19.33 3.47
N ILE A 179 -11.10 -18.45 3.67
CA ILE A 179 -11.27 -17.22 2.91
C ILE A 179 -11.06 -16.02 3.84
N SER A 180 -10.62 -14.90 3.27
CA SER A 180 -10.48 -13.64 4.01
C SER A 180 -10.98 -12.46 3.21
N ALA A 181 -11.39 -11.41 3.92
CA ALA A 181 -11.59 -10.09 3.35
C ALA A 181 -10.90 -9.07 4.27
N ASP A 182 -10.05 -8.21 3.71
CA ASP A 182 -9.33 -7.21 4.47
C ASP A 182 -9.23 -5.87 3.76
N ILE A 183 -9.22 -4.81 4.55
CA ILE A 183 -8.99 -3.44 4.10
C ILE A 183 -7.92 -2.82 4.99
N GLY A 184 -6.97 -2.11 4.39
CA GLY A 184 -5.99 -1.38 5.17
C GLY A 184 -5.24 -0.32 4.39
N TYR A 185 -4.76 0.65 5.14
CA TYR A 185 -3.89 1.70 4.64
C TYR A 185 -2.43 1.32 4.76
N ARG A 186 -1.63 1.99 3.94
CA ARG A 186 -0.19 1.91 3.90
C ARG A 186 0.34 3.33 3.91
N GLN A 187 1.12 3.65 4.94
CA GLN A 187 1.78 4.94 5.08
C GLN A 187 3.24 4.81 4.62
N PRO A 188 3.55 5.07 3.34
CA PRO A 188 4.94 5.16 2.89
C PRO A 188 5.59 6.45 3.40
N ASN A 189 6.90 6.42 3.57
CA ASN A 189 7.71 7.60 3.86
C ASN A 189 8.09 8.37 2.58
N THR A 190 7.11 8.62 1.71
CA THR A 190 7.28 9.43 0.49
C THR A 190 6.01 10.22 0.17
N ASP A 191 6.19 11.34 -0.52
CA ASP A 191 5.15 12.22 -1.03
C ASP A 191 5.11 12.22 -2.57
N TYR A 192 5.70 11.20 -3.18
CA TYR A 192 5.90 11.14 -4.63
C TYR A 192 5.30 9.88 -5.25
N LEU A 193 4.25 9.31 -4.64
CA LEU A 193 3.52 8.22 -5.27
C LEU A 193 2.81 8.67 -6.54
N ASP A 194 2.53 9.97 -6.67
CA ASP A 194 1.87 10.59 -7.82
C ASP A 194 2.74 11.57 -8.62
N ASP A 195 4.02 11.75 -8.22
CA ASP A 195 4.98 12.73 -8.78
C ASP A 195 4.70 14.21 -8.41
N VAL A 196 3.87 14.48 -7.39
CA VAL A 196 3.50 15.82 -6.95
C VAL A 196 3.75 15.98 -5.46
N SER A 197 4.46 17.01 -5.04
CA SER A 197 4.70 17.29 -3.62
C SER A 197 4.85 18.79 -3.36
N GLY A 198 5.84 19.40 -4.02
CA GLY A 198 6.32 20.73 -3.68
C GLY A 198 5.67 21.86 -4.47
N LEU A 199 6.54 22.65 -5.09
CA LEU A 199 6.20 23.89 -5.77
C LEU A 199 6.36 23.71 -7.28
N TYR A 200 5.70 24.57 -8.04
CA TYR A 200 5.98 24.67 -9.47
C TYR A 200 7.42 25.14 -9.69
N PRO A 201 8.18 24.47 -10.56
CA PRO A 201 9.53 24.88 -10.87
C PRO A 201 9.54 26.13 -11.75
N ASP A 202 10.70 26.76 -11.81
CA ASP A 202 11.05 27.59 -12.94
C ASP A 202 11.19 26.70 -14.19
N LYS A 203 10.26 26.85 -15.14
CA LYS A 203 10.19 26.04 -16.37
C LYS A 203 11.49 26.09 -17.18
N SER A 204 12.30 27.14 -17.06
CA SER A 204 13.60 27.26 -17.74
C SER A 204 14.66 26.28 -17.21
N LYS A 205 14.47 25.74 -16.00
CA LYS A 205 15.38 24.77 -15.36
C LYS A 205 15.05 23.31 -15.72
N LEU A 206 13.92 23.07 -16.39
CA LEU A 206 13.51 21.72 -16.79
C LEU A 206 14.26 21.30 -18.05
N THR A 207 14.73 20.05 -18.05
CA THR A 207 15.70 19.55 -19.03
C THR A 207 15.08 19.16 -20.38
N SER A 208 13.76 19.06 -20.49
CA SER A 208 13.08 18.67 -21.73
C SER A 208 11.71 19.34 -21.91
N PRO A 209 11.24 19.53 -23.16
CA PRO A 209 9.90 20.03 -23.43
C PRO A 209 8.79 19.16 -22.81
N ILE A 210 9.01 17.85 -22.72
CA ILE A 210 8.07 16.92 -22.08
C ILE A 210 8.02 17.14 -20.56
N ALA A 211 9.15 17.39 -19.91
CA ALA A 211 9.18 17.76 -18.50
C ALA A 211 8.40 19.05 -18.25
N VAL A 212 8.56 20.06 -19.11
CA VAL A 212 7.79 21.32 -19.02
C VAL A 212 6.29 21.08 -19.17
N ALA A 213 5.89 20.28 -20.16
CA ALA A 213 4.47 19.98 -20.41
C ALA A 213 3.82 19.17 -19.28
N LEU A 214 4.54 18.21 -18.70
CA LEU A 214 4.03 17.36 -17.61
C LEU A 214 4.16 18.02 -16.22
N SER A 215 5.00 19.03 -16.07
CA SER A 215 5.07 19.87 -14.86
C SER A 215 3.79 20.67 -14.66
N ASP A 216 3.23 21.22 -15.75
CA ASP A 216 2.03 22.06 -15.72
C ASP A 216 1.11 21.78 -16.91
N ARG A 217 0.00 21.09 -16.64
CA ARG A 217 -0.99 20.68 -17.64
C ARG A 217 -2.22 21.60 -17.69
N SER A 218 -2.21 22.70 -16.95
CA SER A 218 -3.38 23.57 -16.81
C SER A 218 -3.81 24.27 -18.10
N GLY A 219 -2.83 24.59 -18.95
CA GLY A 219 -3.05 25.25 -20.23
C GLY A 219 -3.65 24.35 -21.33
N GLU A 220 -3.79 23.04 -21.12
CA GLU A 220 -4.25 22.11 -22.17
C GLU A 220 -5.67 22.39 -22.67
N LYS A 221 -6.54 22.94 -21.81
CA LYS A 221 -7.94 23.23 -22.15
C LYS A 221 -8.19 24.69 -22.52
N THR A 222 -7.46 25.60 -21.90
CA THR A 222 -7.72 27.06 -21.96
C THR A 222 -6.64 27.83 -22.72
N GLY A 223 -5.48 27.23 -22.97
CA GLY A 223 -4.27 27.91 -23.44
C GLY A 223 -3.56 28.75 -22.35
N VAL A 224 -4.13 28.83 -21.14
CA VAL A 224 -3.59 29.63 -20.04
C VAL A 224 -2.98 28.72 -18.99
N TYR A 225 -1.65 28.82 -18.85
CA TYR A 225 -0.89 28.06 -17.86
C TYR A 225 -0.91 28.79 -16.50
N THR A 226 -1.41 28.12 -15.47
CA THR A 226 -1.54 28.65 -14.11
C THR A 226 -0.37 28.29 -13.20
N GLY A 227 0.52 27.38 -13.61
CA GLY A 227 1.69 26.98 -12.81
C GLY A 227 2.78 28.06 -12.81
N VAL A 228 2.70 28.96 -11.83
CA VAL A 228 3.70 30.02 -11.61
C VAL A 228 4.82 29.50 -10.72
N ALA A 229 6.07 29.73 -11.10
CA ALA A 229 7.23 29.27 -10.34
C ALA A 229 7.18 29.70 -8.86
N GLY A 230 7.44 28.76 -7.95
CA GLY A 230 7.39 28.97 -6.51
C GLY A 230 5.98 28.94 -5.89
N THR A 231 4.93 28.77 -6.69
CA THR A 231 3.57 28.55 -6.15
C THR A 231 3.33 27.07 -5.88
N GLN A 232 2.37 26.78 -4.99
CA GLN A 232 2.03 25.43 -4.56
C GLN A 232 1.61 24.55 -5.75
N ARG A 233 2.29 23.42 -5.94
CA ARG A 233 1.93 22.39 -6.92
C ARG A 233 1.19 21.23 -6.24
N GLY A 234 1.66 20.80 -5.07
CA GLY A 234 1.03 19.75 -4.25
C GLY A 234 0.08 20.26 -3.18
N ASP A 235 -0.07 19.53 -2.08
CA ASP A 235 -0.98 19.79 -0.97
C ASP A 235 -0.27 20.10 0.37
N LEU A 236 1.07 20.10 0.36
CA LEU A 236 1.96 20.38 1.49
C LEU A 236 1.91 19.37 2.64
N ARG A 237 1.19 18.25 2.47
CA ARG A 237 1.32 17.12 3.40
C ARG A 237 2.66 16.44 3.14
N PRO A 238 3.26 15.81 4.16
CA PRO A 238 4.60 15.25 4.00
C PRO A 238 4.63 13.87 3.34
N HIS A 239 3.48 13.20 3.23
CA HIS A 239 3.40 11.82 2.78
C HIS A 239 2.06 11.49 2.14
N ASP A 240 2.15 10.81 1.00
CA ASP A 240 1.05 10.12 0.35
C ASP A 240 0.59 8.90 1.16
N THR A 241 -0.60 8.39 0.83
CA THR A 241 -1.12 7.12 1.36
C THR A 241 -1.75 6.31 0.24
N TYR A 242 -1.60 5.00 0.31
CA TYR A 242 -2.37 4.07 -0.52
C TYR A 242 -3.08 3.05 0.35
N LEU A 243 -4.12 2.43 -0.20
CA LEU A 243 -4.91 1.42 0.48
C LEU A 243 -5.13 0.20 -0.40
N PHE A 244 -5.30 -0.94 0.24
CA PHE A 244 -5.75 -2.16 -0.43
C PHE A 244 -7.03 -2.66 0.22
N LEU A 245 -7.97 -3.09 -0.63
CA LEU A 245 -9.10 -3.96 -0.29
C LEU A 245 -8.82 -5.29 -0.97
N GLN A 246 -8.71 -6.37 -0.20
CA GLN A 246 -8.32 -7.68 -0.70
C GLN A 246 -9.28 -8.78 -0.23
N PHE A 247 -9.52 -9.74 -1.12
CA PHE A 247 -10.23 -10.98 -0.86
C PHE A 247 -9.25 -12.12 -1.09
N GLY A 248 -9.06 -12.96 -0.07
CA GLY A 248 -8.05 -13.99 -0.05
C GLY A 248 -8.62 -15.40 0.06
N VAL A 249 -7.83 -16.37 -0.43
CA VAL A 249 -8.00 -17.79 -0.17
C VAL A 249 -6.68 -18.33 0.34
N SER A 250 -6.71 -19.15 1.40
CA SER A 250 -5.52 -19.76 1.96
C SER A 250 -5.72 -21.20 2.39
N TYR A 251 -4.61 -21.92 2.46
CA TYR A 251 -4.52 -23.28 2.94
C TYR A 251 -3.58 -23.36 4.14
N THR A 252 -4.07 -23.94 5.23
CA THR A 252 -3.33 -24.09 6.49
C THR A 252 -2.74 -25.49 6.62
N PHE A 253 -1.42 -25.55 6.75
CA PHE A 253 -0.66 -26.75 7.07
C PHE A 253 -0.70 -27.00 8.58
N VAL A 254 -1.61 -27.88 8.99
CA VAL A 254 -1.71 -28.35 10.39
C VAL A 254 -0.71 -29.49 10.58
N THR A 255 0.23 -29.33 11.52
CA THR A 255 1.17 -30.39 11.90
C THR A 255 0.48 -31.35 12.87
N GLU A 256 0.53 -32.66 12.62
CA GLU A 256 -0.24 -33.71 13.33
C GLU A 256 0.13 -33.96 14.81
N LYS A 257 0.98 -33.14 15.44
CA LYS A 257 1.44 -33.40 16.82
C LYS A 257 0.82 -32.45 17.85
N CYS A 258 -0.23 -32.97 18.50
CA CYS A 258 -0.80 -32.60 19.80
C CYS A 258 -1.30 -31.16 20.00
N TYR A 259 -2.55 -30.90 19.62
CA TYR A 259 -3.36 -29.79 20.16
C TYR A 259 -4.22 -30.20 21.37
N PHE A 260 -4.20 -31.48 21.76
CA PHE A 260 -4.87 -31.95 22.96
C PHE A 260 -3.95 -31.79 24.18
N SER A 261 -4.06 -30.68 24.90
CA SER A 261 -4.01 -30.75 26.36
C SER A 261 -5.43 -30.50 26.86
N ARG A 262 -5.96 -31.50 27.57
CA ARG A 262 -7.25 -31.47 28.27
C ARG A 262 -7.40 -30.25 29.16
#